data_AF-A0AAV5Z443-F1
#
_entry.id   AF-A0AAV5Z443-F1
#
_cell.length_a   1.000
_cell.length_b   1.000
_cell.length_c   1.000
_cell.angle_alpha   90.00
_cell.angle_beta   90.00
_cell.angle_gamma   90.00
#
_symmetry.space_group_name_H-M   'P 1'
#
loop_
_entity.id
_entity.type
_entity.pdbx_description
1 polymer ?
#
loop_
_entity_poly.entity_id
_entity_poly.type
_entity_poly.pdbx_seq_one_letter_code
_entity_poly.pdbx_strand_id
1 'polypeptide(L)'
;MREVVFALEFRGRGGPVPGSTTKRQARTAAPSQTWRAVLGPDGVSGAVEPIAGESAVLESRVEHSPDGTFVEDGTITYGRAGSISFDTVGRGHVGPAPDGRGSHGVVMWRITGGDGRFAGAQGLITSNFTVTPDGLVIDDHFTRLYLPD
;
A
#
# COMPACT_ATOMS: atom_id res chain seq x y z
N MET A 1 -22.56 8.13 7.23
CA MET A 1 -21.26 7.53 6.88
C MET A 1 -21.13 7.57 5.38
N ARG A 2 -20.10 8.23 4.86
CA ARG A 2 -19.82 8.33 3.42
C ARG A 2 -18.77 7.30 3.01
N GLU A 3 -19.10 6.45 2.05
CA GLU A 3 -18.15 5.51 1.44
C GLU A 3 -17.31 6.20 0.37
N VAL A 4 -16.02 5.91 0.35
CA VAL A 4 -15.07 6.30 -0.70
C VAL A 4 -14.26 5.08 -1.11
N VAL A 5 -14.21 4.80 -2.41
CA VAL A 5 -13.41 3.72 -2.99
C VAL A 5 -12.44 4.31 -3.99
N PHE A 6 -11.16 3.97 -3.86
CA PHE A 6 -10.12 4.49 -4.75
C PHE A 6 -8.90 3.55 -4.79
N ALA A 7 -8.11 3.70 -5.85
CA ALA A 7 -6.86 2.96 -6.04
C ALA A 7 -5.67 3.93 -6.07
N LEU A 8 -4.54 3.48 -5.53
CA LEU A 8 -3.28 4.22 -5.63
C LEU A 8 -2.11 3.24 -5.85
N GLU A 9 -1.26 3.51 -6.85
CA GLU A 9 0.07 2.89 -6.96
C GLU A 9 1.06 3.73 -6.14
N PHE A 10 1.62 3.12 -5.10
CA PHE A 10 2.69 3.69 -4.29
C PHE A 10 4.04 3.21 -4.81
N ARG A 11 5.00 4.14 -4.92
CA ARG A 11 6.38 3.84 -5.31
C ARG A 11 7.37 4.39 -4.31
N GLY A 12 8.43 3.63 -4.02
CA GLY A 12 9.48 4.09 -3.12
C GLY A 12 10.46 3.00 -2.76
N ARG A 13 10.90 2.98 -1.50
CA ARG A 13 11.91 2.03 -1.03
C ARG A 13 11.53 1.39 0.30
N GLY A 14 11.85 0.11 0.42
CA GLY A 14 11.79 -0.67 1.65
C GLY A 14 13.17 -1.25 1.99
N GLY A 15 13.48 -1.35 3.28
CA GLY A 15 14.79 -1.82 3.72
C GLY A 15 14.80 -2.35 5.15
N PRO A 16 15.86 -3.07 5.55
CA PRO A 16 16.00 -3.58 6.91
C PRO A 16 16.13 -2.44 7.93
N VAL A 17 15.55 -2.63 9.10
CA VAL A 17 15.82 -1.77 10.25
C VAL A 17 17.18 -2.14 10.84
N PRO A 18 18.11 -1.18 11.07
CA PRO A 18 19.43 -1.48 11.63
C PRO A 18 19.34 -2.28 12.93
N GLY A 19 20.12 -3.37 13.02
CA GLY A 19 20.13 -4.26 14.19
C GLY A 19 18.98 -5.25 14.27
N SER A 20 18.07 -5.29 13.28
CA SER A 20 17.01 -6.30 13.21
C SER A 20 17.20 -7.26 12.03
N THR A 21 16.92 -8.53 12.28
CA THR A 21 16.89 -9.58 11.24
C THR A 21 15.49 -9.77 10.64
N THR A 22 14.44 -9.32 11.34
CA THR A 22 13.04 -9.55 10.96
C THR A 22 12.29 -8.27 10.62
N LYS A 23 12.74 -7.11 11.11
CA LYS A 23 12.05 -5.84 10.93
C LYS A 23 12.57 -5.09 9.72
N ARG A 24 11.63 -4.58 8.93
CA ARG A 24 11.85 -3.68 7.82
C ARG A 24 11.04 -2.41 8.00
N GLN A 25 11.45 -1.37 7.29
CA GLN A 25 10.70 -0.13 7.16
C GLN A 25 10.53 0.18 5.67
N ALA A 26 9.38 0.71 5.31
CA ALA A 26 9.11 1.18 3.96
C ALA A 26 8.66 2.63 3.98
N ARG A 27 9.09 3.36 2.95
CA ARG A 27 8.57 4.69 2.63
C ARG A 27 8.28 4.78 1.16
N THR A 28 7.01 4.93 0.83
CA THR A 28 6.52 5.01 -0.55
C THR A 28 5.59 6.19 -0.71
N ALA A 29 5.42 6.66 -1.94
CA ALA A 29 4.53 7.77 -2.25
C ALA A 29 3.74 7.49 -3.52
N ALA A 30 2.52 8.00 -3.56
CA ALA A 30 1.61 7.91 -4.69
C ALA A 30 1.14 9.33 -5.06
N PRO A 31 1.42 9.84 -6.28
CA PRO A 31 0.79 11.07 -6.72
C PRO A 31 -0.72 10.87 -6.93
N SER A 32 -1.45 11.97 -7.07
CA SER A 32 -2.78 11.92 -7.68
C SER A 32 -2.67 11.25 -9.05
N GLN A 33 -3.58 10.31 -9.35
CA GLN A 33 -3.43 9.42 -10.50
C GLN A 33 -4.76 8.90 -11.03
N THR A 34 -4.75 8.46 -12.27
CA THR A 34 -5.83 7.70 -12.90
C THR A 34 -5.36 6.28 -13.18
N TRP A 35 -6.17 5.32 -12.77
CA TRP A 35 -6.00 3.91 -13.08
C TRP A 35 -6.93 3.53 -14.24
N ARG A 36 -6.37 2.98 -15.31
CA ARG A 36 -7.12 2.47 -16.46
C ARG A 36 -6.92 0.98 -16.60
N ALA A 37 -8.00 0.24 -16.77
CA ALA A 37 -8.00 -1.13 -17.25
C ALA A 37 -8.84 -1.20 -18.54
N VAL A 38 -8.28 -1.79 -19.60
CA VAL A 38 -8.98 -2.00 -20.88
C VAL A 38 -9.00 -3.49 -21.17
N LEU A 39 -10.21 -4.03 -21.36
CA LEU A 39 -10.44 -5.42 -21.73
C LEU A 39 -10.67 -5.46 -23.24
N GLY A 40 -9.84 -6.21 -23.95
CA GLY A 40 -9.92 -6.40 -25.40
C GLY A 40 -9.77 -7.87 -25.79
N PRO A 41 -9.95 -8.21 -27.07
CA PRO A 41 -9.81 -9.58 -27.57
C PRO A 41 -8.40 -10.16 -27.33
N ASP A 42 -7.38 -9.30 -27.27
CA ASP A 42 -5.98 -9.69 -27.06
C ASP A 42 -5.59 -9.76 -25.56
N GLY A 43 -6.53 -9.50 -24.65
CA GLY A 43 -6.34 -9.60 -23.21
C GLY A 43 -6.64 -8.30 -22.45
N VAL A 44 -5.99 -8.14 -21.30
CA VAL A 44 -6.16 -6.99 -20.40
C VAL A 44 -4.92 -6.11 -20.46
N SER A 45 -5.13 -4.81 -20.66
CA SER A 45 -4.06 -3.81 -20.51
C SER A 45 -4.39 -2.87 -19.36
N GLY A 46 -3.36 -2.50 -18.60
CA GLY A 46 -3.44 -1.58 -17.47
C GLY A 46 -2.53 -0.38 -17.69
N ALA A 47 -2.92 0.78 -17.17
CA ALA A 47 -2.06 1.94 -17.09
C ALA A 47 -2.35 2.77 -15.84
N VAL A 48 -1.28 3.32 -15.27
CA VAL A 48 -1.34 4.29 -14.18
C VAL A 48 -0.72 5.58 -14.70
N GLU A 49 -1.52 6.64 -14.70
CA GLU A 49 -1.14 7.93 -15.25
C GLU A 49 -1.25 9.00 -14.15
N PRO A 50 -0.16 9.72 -13.83
CA PRO A 50 -0.21 10.78 -12.83
C PRO A 50 -1.04 11.97 -13.34
N ILE A 51 -1.79 12.60 -12.45
CA ILE A 51 -2.56 13.81 -12.70
C ILE A 51 -2.20 14.91 -11.69
N ALA A 52 -2.56 16.16 -11.99
CA ALA A 52 -2.34 17.27 -11.09
C ALA A 52 -3.11 17.08 -9.78
N GLY A 53 -2.44 17.29 -8.65
CA GLY A 53 -3.03 17.17 -7.31
C GLY A 53 -1.97 17.03 -6.23
N GLU A 54 -2.38 16.56 -5.05
CA GLU A 54 -1.46 16.22 -3.96
C GLU A 54 -0.96 14.78 -4.06
N SER A 55 -0.01 14.41 -3.22
CA SER A 55 0.51 13.04 -3.10
C SER A 55 0.14 12.42 -1.76
N ALA A 56 -0.09 11.11 -1.77
CA ALA A 56 -0.10 10.29 -0.57
C ALA A 56 1.31 9.79 -0.24
N VAL A 57 1.63 9.66 1.04
CA VAL A 57 2.91 9.09 1.52
C VAL A 57 2.60 8.02 2.55
N LEU A 58 3.09 6.81 2.31
CA LEU A 58 3.06 5.70 3.26
C LEU A 58 4.40 5.60 3.98
N GLU A 59 4.33 5.46 5.30
CA GLU A 59 5.44 5.09 6.17
C GLU A 59 5.02 3.91 7.04
N SER A 60 5.72 2.78 6.93
CA SER A 60 5.32 1.54 7.59
C SER A 60 6.49 0.76 8.20
N ARG A 61 6.14 -0.13 9.13
CA ARG A 61 7.03 -1.11 9.74
C ARG A 61 6.50 -2.49 9.42
N VAL A 62 7.39 -3.36 8.93
CA VAL A 62 7.08 -4.73 8.55
C VAL A 62 7.85 -5.67 9.45
N GLU A 63 7.20 -6.70 9.97
CA GLU A 63 7.82 -7.77 10.73
C GLU A 63 7.62 -9.11 10.02
N HIS A 64 8.71 -9.66 9.49
CA HIS A 64 8.71 -10.94 8.78
C HIS A 64 8.71 -12.13 9.73
N SER A 65 7.95 -13.15 9.33
CA SER A 65 8.00 -14.49 9.90
C SER A 65 8.79 -15.45 8.98
N PRO A 66 9.40 -16.52 9.52
CA PRO A 66 10.20 -17.46 8.73
C PRO A 66 9.41 -18.24 7.66
N ASP A 67 8.09 -18.30 7.79
CA ASP A 67 7.17 -19.01 6.88
C ASP A 67 6.80 -18.20 5.62
N GLY A 68 7.45 -17.06 5.39
CA GLY A 68 7.14 -16.17 4.26
C GLY A 68 5.91 -15.28 4.50
N THR A 69 5.38 -15.28 5.73
CA THR A 69 4.33 -14.34 6.13
C THR A 69 4.91 -13.12 6.83
N PHE A 70 4.11 -12.06 6.94
CA PHE A 70 4.50 -10.86 7.69
C PHE A 70 3.28 -10.15 8.27
N VAL A 71 3.55 -9.27 9.23
CA VAL A 71 2.60 -8.25 9.68
C VAL A 71 3.20 -6.87 9.45
N GLU A 72 2.32 -5.89 9.27
CA GLU A 72 2.66 -4.52 8.97
C GLU A 72 1.69 -3.56 9.65
N ASP A 73 2.24 -2.47 10.18
CA ASP A 73 1.53 -1.30 10.66
C ASP A 73 2.17 -0.04 10.10
N GLY A 74 1.38 1.02 9.99
CA GLY A 74 1.90 2.26 9.43
C GLY A 74 0.90 3.39 9.39
N THR A 75 1.29 4.44 8.68
CA THR A 75 0.48 5.63 8.44
C THR A 75 0.54 6.00 6.96
N ILE A 76 -0.61 6.39 6.40
CA ILE A 76 -0.69 7.00 5.06
C ILE A 76 -1.17 8.43 5.22
N THR A 77 -0.34 9.39 4.81
CA THR A 77 -0.69 10.83 4.79
C THR A 77 -1.14 11.23 3.40
N TYR A 78 -2.36 11.75 3.25
CA TYR A 78 -2.93 12.22 1.98
C TYR A 78 -2.84 13.74 1.85
N GLY A 79 -1.65 14.25 1.55
CA GLY A 79 -1.41 15.69 1.40
C GLY A 79 -1.88 16.49 2.62
N ARG A 80 -2.61 17.60 2.37
CA ARG A 80 -3.18 18.43 3.45
C ARG A 80 -4.49 17.89 4.02
N ALA A 81 -5.06 16.83 3.44
CA ALA A 81 -6.33 16.29 3.91
C ALA A 81 -6.21 15.60 5.27
N GLY A 82 -5.03 15.09 5.61
CA GLY A 82 -4.77 14.37 6.86
C GLY A 82 -4.21 12.97 6.58
N SER A 83 -4.25 12.11 7.59
CA SER A 83 -3.66 10.78 7.58
C SER A 83 -4.61 9.70 8.10
N ILE A 84 -4.29 8.45 7.78
CA ILE A 84 -4.88 7.26 8.39
C ILE A 84 -3.77 6.40 8.98
N SER A 85 -4.07 5.71 10.08
CA SER A 85 -3.23 4.62 10.62
C SER A 85 -3.86 3.28 10.29
N PHE A 86 -3.04 2.24 10.16
CA PHE A 86 -3.51 0.92 9.80
C PHE A 86 -2.71 -0.21 10.49
N ASP A 87 -3.33 -1.37 10.60
CA ASP A 87 -2.72 -2.63 11.02
C ASP A 87 -3.10 -3.78 10.08
N THR A 88 -2.32 -4.87 10.09
CA THR A 88 -2.57 -6.03 9.25
C THR A 88 -3.79 -6.84 9.70
N VAL A 89 -4.66 -7.17 8.75
CA VAL A 89 -5.73 -8.16 8.93
C VAL A 89 -5.15 -9.54 8.64
N GLY A 90 -4.99 -10.35 9.69
CA GLY A 90 -4.40 -11.68 9.58
C GLY A 90 -2.89 -11.58 9.32
N ARG A 91 -2.44 -11.96 8.13
CA ARG A 91 -1.02 -11.91 7.71
C ARG A 91 -0.90 -11.57 6.23
N GLY A 92 0.11 -10.76 5.92
CA GLY A 92 0.61 -10.61 4.56
C GLY A 92 1.43 -11.83 4.13
N HIS A 93 1.54 -12.03 2.82
CA HIS A 93 2.36 -13.08 2.23
C HIS A 93 3.32 -12.46 1.22
N VAL A 94 4.57 -12.92 1.24
CA VAL A 94 5.59 -12.49 0.30
C VAL A 94 6.38 -13.71 -0.18
N GLY A 95 6.64 -13.75 -1.49
CA GLY A 95 7.38 -14.83 -2.12
C GLY A 95 8.17 -14.36 -3.34
N PRO A 96 8.97 -15.24 -3.94
CA PRO A 96 9.69 -14.92 -5.18
C PRO A 96 8.72 -14.51 -6.30
N ALA A 97 9.07 -13.46 -7.04
CA ALA A 97 8.29 -13.05 -8.21
C ALA A 97 8.42 -14.11 -9.34
N PRO A 98 7.35 -14.42 -10.09
CA PRO A 98 7.38 -15.44 -11.15
C PRO A 98 8.35 -15.13 -12.30
N ASP A 99 8.69 -13.87 -12.52
CA ASP A 99 9.67 -13.42 -13.53
C ASP A 99 11.13 -13.53 -13.05
N GLY A 100 11.34 -13.98 -11.81
CA GLY A 100 12.65 -14.12 -11.17
C GLY A 100 13.27 -12.80 -10.71
N ARG A 101 12.55 -11.67 -10.79
CA ARG A 101 13.08 -10.33 -10.47
C ARG A 101 12.55 -9.83 -9.13
N GLY A 102 13.10 -10.39 -8.05
CA GLY A 102 12.79 -9.98 -6.69
C GLY A 102 11.62 -10.75 -6.10
N SER A 103 10.75 -10.06 -5.38
CA SER A 103 9.61 -10.65 -4.69
C SER A 103 8.30 -9.96 -5.04
N HIS A 104 7.20 -10.70 -4.93
CA HIS A 104 5.86 -10.15 -4.96
C HIS A 104 5.09 -10.60 -3.72
N GLY A 105 4.03 -9.88 -3.39
CA GLY A 105 3.24 -10.21 -2.22
C GLY A 105 1.88 -9.54 -2.20
N VAL A 106 1.11 -9.93 -1.19
CA VAL A 106 -0.21 -9.38 -0.92
C VAL A 106 -0.41 -9.22 0.58
N VAL A 107 -1.12 -8.18 0.97
CA VAL A 107 -1.53 -7.97 2.37
C VAL A 107 -2.85 -7.20 2.41
N MET A 108 -3.60 -7.42 3.49
CA MET A 108 -4.79 -6.64 3.80
C MET A 108 -4.54 -5.85 5.07
N TRP A 109 -4.93 -4.59 5.08
CA TRP A 109 -4.88 -3.75 6.26
C TRP A 109 -6.27 -3.28 6.65
N ARG A 110 -6.45 -3.07 7.94
CA ARG A 110 -7.60 -2.39 8.52
C ARG A 110 -7.18 -1.01 8.96
N ILE A 111 -8.05 -0.03 8.72
CA ILE A 111 -7.87 1.33 9.21
C ILE A 111 -8.20 1.35 10.70
N THR A 112 -7.23 1.78 11.51
CA THR A 112 -7.32 1.80 12.98
C THR A 112 -7.54 3.21 13.53
N GLY A 113 -7.32 4.24 12.72
CA GLY A 113 -7.58 5.63 13.07
C GLY A 113 -7.32 6.57 11.90
N GLY A 114 -7.65 7.84 12.10
CA GLY A 114 -7.31 8.90 11.17
C GLY A 114 -7.38 10.28 11.80
N ASP A 115 -6.82 11.26 11.12
CA ASP A 115 -6.79 12.67 11.52
C ASP A 115 -7.32 13.58 10.40
N GLY A 116 -7.50 14.87 10.69
CA GLY A 116 -7.95 15.84 9.70
C GLY A 116 -9.30 15.45 9.08
N ARG A 117 -9.36 15.35 7.76
CA ARG A 117 -10.54 14.91 7.00
C ARG A 117 -10.83 13.42 7.12
N PHE A 118 -9.93 12.66 7.74
CA PHE A 118 -10.05 11.23 8.03
C PHE A 118 -10.29 10.95 9.51
N ALA A 119 -10.54 11.97 10.33
CA ALA A 119 -10.89 11.76 11.74
C ALA A 119 -12.08 10.80 11.86
N GLY A 120 -11.92 9.71 12.61
CA GLY A 120 -12.95 8.68 12.80
C GLY A 120 -13.16 7.74 11.60
N ALA A 121 -12.27 7.77 10.61
CA ALA A 121 -12.33 6.88 9.46
C ALA A 121 -12.21 5.40 9.85
N GLN A 122 -12.93 4.55 9.11
CA GLN A 122 -12.83 3.09 9.18
C GLN A 122 -12.70 2.52 7.77
N GLY A 123 -12.23 1.30 7.63
CA GLY A 123 -12.14 0.69 6.31
C GLY A 123 -11.08 -0.40 6.19
N LEU A 124 -10.88 -0.83 4.94
CA LEU A 124 -9.92 -1.85 4.55
C LEU A 124 -9.11 -1.37 3.35
N ILE A 125 -7.87 -1.81 3.30
CA ILE A 125 -6.96 -1.61 2.18
C ILE A 125 -6.45 -2.98 1.76
N THR A 126 -6.50 -3.30 0.47
CA THR A 126 -5.78 -4.44 -0.09
C THR A 126 -4.55 -3.93 -0.83
N SER A 127 -3.41 -4.53 -0.56
CA SER A 127 -2.13 -4.25 -1.22
C SER A 127 -1.70 -5.46 -2.05
N ASN A 128 -1.26 -5.20 -3.28
CA ASN A 128 -0.54 -6.14 -4.13
C ASN A 128 0.75 -5.45 -4.58
N PHE A 129 1.90 -6.05 -4.28
CA PHE A 129 3.16 -5.32 -4.40
C PHE A 129 4.27 -6.17 -4.99
N THR A 130 5.30 -5.47 -5.47
CA THR A 130 6.59 -6.02 -5.87
C THR A 130 7.70 -5.32 -5.11
N VAL A 131 8.77 -6.06 -4.84
CA VAL A 131 10.01 -5.51 -4.26
C VAL A 131 11.20 -6.05 -5.05
N THR A 132 12.02 -5.15 -5.58
CA THR A 132 13.25 -5.52 -6.27
C THR A 132 14.36 -5.90 -5.27
N PRO A 133 15.43 -6.59 -5.70
CA PRO A 133 16.55 -6.91 -4.83
C PRO A 133 17.23 -5.69 -4.17
N ASP A 134 17.21 -4.53 -4.83
CA ASP A 134 17.75 -3.27 -4.28
C ASP A 134 16.72 -2.50 -3.42
N GLY A 135 15.55 -3.10 -3.16
CA GLY A 135 14.55 -2.59 -2.25
C GLY A 135 13.63 -1.52 -2.86
N LEU A 136 13.54 -1.41 -4.19
CA LEU A 136 12.49 -0.62 -4.82
C LEU A 136 11.15 -1.31 -4.63
N VAL A 137 10.14 -0.55 -4.23
CA VAL A 137 8.79 -1.03 -3.98
C VAL A 137 7.84 -0.39 -4.97
N ILE A 138 7.01 -1.20 -5.60
CA ILE A 138 5.77 -0.79 -6.27
C ILE A 138 4.63 -1.51 -5.56
N ASP A 139 3.67 -0.76 -5.04
CA ASP A 139 2.63 -1.27 -4.17
C ASP A 139 1.27 -0.69 -4.56
N ASP A 140 0.41 -1.56 -5.08
CA ASP A 140 -0.90 -1.22 -5.61
C ASP A 140 -1.97 -1.40 -4.55
N HIS A 141 -2.53 -0.29 -4.10
CA HIS A 141 -3.58 -0.27 -3.09
C HIS A 141 -4.95 -0.16 -3.72
N PHE A 142 -5.90 -0.95 -3.22
CA PHE A 142 -7.33 -0.71 -3.42
C PHE A 142 -7.98 -0.47 -2.06
N THR A 143 -8.49 0.74 -1.85
CA THR A 143 -8.96 1.21 -0.55
C THR A 143 -10.48 1.34 -0.55
N ARG A 144 -11.10 0.84 0.51
CA ARG A 144 -12.51 1.10 0.85
C ARG A 144 -12.58 1.78 2.21
N LEU A 145 -12.97 3.04 2.17
CA LEU A 145 -12.93 3.96 3.30
C LEU A 145 -14.35 4.42 3.65
N TYR A 146 -14.68 4.41 4.93
CA TYR A 146 -15.90 4.98 5.49
C TYR A 146 -15.52 6.18 6.35
N LEU A 147 -16.03 7.34 5.97
CA LEU A 147 -15.82 8.60 6.69
C LEU A 147 -17.06 8.94 7.53
N PRO A 148 -16.89 9.39 8.78
CA PRO A 148 -17.99 10.03 9.50
C PRO A 148 -18.41 11.28 8.72
N ASP A 149 -19.72 11.53 8.68
CA ASP A 149 -20.31 12.59 7.86
C ASP A 149 -19.78 13.98 8.24
#